data_AF-A0A0Q4Q2N6-F1
#
_entry.id   AF-A0A0Q4Q2N6-F1
#
_cell.length_a   1.000
_cell.length_b   1.000
_cell.length_c   1.000
_cell.angle_alpha   90.00
_cell.angle_beta   90.00
_cell.angle_gamma   90.00
#
_symmetry.space_group_name_H-M   'P 1'
#
loop_
_entity.id
_entity.type
_entity.pdbx_description
1 polymer ?
#
loop_
_entity_poly.entity_id
_entity_poly.type
_entity_poly.pdbx_seq_one_letter_code
_entity_poly.pdbx_strand_id
1 'polypeptide(L)'
;MDTYPPGFEEHEETRSRFIRQLTLQQMEADDGPFAAPSCATGAIPRKLVRYWHDLEALPDDVGDCLSSWNRLADEGFELHMFGDASAAAYVAAVHGERGAAAFSRCGHPAMRCDYLRLCFIFKEGGFYVDADDVLIGDSWRDLFADDTLKLQPLCYDIPAGEMLPTADIWQADLPGAGRVFYVNNDPLVAPPGHPVIRRALENATDKLLNGGPAPEIQSTTGPGNLTSALAVHARELQLSGAPFDFRFLRDWDAIAEMRWALSYRADERNWRNVYGC
;
A
#
# COMPACT_ATOMS: atom_id res chain seq x y z
N MET A 1 2.70 24.26 -21.30
CA MET A 1 3.77 23.47 -20.64
C MET A 1 3.10 22.27 -20.03
N ASP A 2 3.67 21.07 -20.17
CA ASP A 2 3.17 19.89 -19.48
C ASP A 2 3.37 20.09 -17.97
N THR A 3 2.28 20.08 -17.20
CA THR A 3 2.32 20.27 -15.74
C THR A 3 2.96 19.08 -15.03
N TYR A 4 3.00 17.92 -15.69
CA TYR A 4 3.52 16.65 -15.16
C TYR A 4 4.44 15.98 -16.19
N PRO A 5 5.63 16.56 -16.45
CA PRO A 5 6.60 16.00 -17.37
C PRO A 5 7.25 14.72 -16.78
N PRO A 6 7.90 13.86 -17.59
CA PRO A 6 8.61 12.69 -17.07
C PRO A 6 9.55 13.03 -15.90
N GLY A 7 9.48 12.26 -14.81
CA GLY A 7 10.25 12.50 -13.58
C GLY A 7 9.56 13.40 -12.55
N PHE A 8 8.35 13.92 -12.84
CA PHE A 8 7.60 14.73 -11.87
C PHE A 8 7.31 14.00 -10.56
N GLU A 9 7.19 12.68 -10.62
CA GLU A 9 6.94 11.79 -9.50
C GLU A 9 8.09 11.78 -8.49
N GLU A 10 9.29 12.21 -8.86
CA GLU A 10 10.43 12.31 -7.93
C GLU A 10 10.37 13.59 -7.08
N HIS A 11 9.53 14.56 -7.49
CA HIS A 11 9.34 15.81 -6.77
C HIS A 11 8.09 15.76 -5.89
N GLU A 12 8.28 15.76 -4.57
CA GLU A 12 7.20 15.59 -3.60
C GLU A 12 6.02 16.55 -3.81
N GLU A 13 6.28 17.85 -3.99
CA GLU A 13 5.21 18.84 -4.17
C GLU A 13 4.38 18.57 -5.44
N THR A 14 5.04 18.21 -6.53
CA THR A 14 4.37 17.94 -7.81
C THR A 14 3.63 16.61 -7.78
N ARG A 15 4.24 15.57 -7.21
CA ARG A 15 3.59 14.27 -6.95
C ARG A 15 2.37 14.44 -6.05
N SER A 16 2.50 15.14 -4.92
CA SER A 16 1.41 15.43 -3.97
C SER A 16 0.24 16.13 -4.67
N ARG A 17 0.52 17.19 -5.43
CA ARG A 17 -0.51 17.89 -6.21
C ARG A 17 -1.22 16.99 -7.21
N PHE A 18 -0.47 16.09 -7.86
CA PHE A 18 -1.04 15.13 -8.80
C PHE A 18 -1.96 14.11 -8.11
N ILE A 19 -1.52 13.54 -6.98
CA ILE A 19 -2.37 12.62 -6.19
C ILE A 19 -3.66 13.31 -5.75
N ARG A 20 -3.57 14.56 -5.27
CA ARG A 20 -4.75 15.37 -4.93
C ARG A 20 -5.70 15.52 -6.12
N GLN A 21 -5.19 15.77 -7.32
CA GLN A 21 -6.03 15.84 -8.52
C GLN A 21 -6.72 14.50 -8.83
N LEU A 22 -6.00 13.39 -8.71
CA LEU A 22 -6.60 12.05 -8.89
C LEU A 22 -7.70 11.78 -7.86
N THR A 23 -7.50 12.17 -6.60
CA THR A 23 -8.53 12.03 -5.54
C THR A 23 -9.81 12.76 -5.91
N LEU A 24 -9.69 14.02 -6.35
CA LEU A 24 -10.85 14.82 -6.75
C LEU A 24 -11.52 14.29 -8.02
N GLN A 25 -10.75 13.81 -9.00
CA GLN A 25 -11.30 13.20 -10.23
C GLN A 25 -12.13 11.94 -9.92
N GLN A 26 -11.65 11.08 -9.03
CA GLN A 26 -12.42 9.91 -8.61
C GLN A 26 -13.63 10.28 -7.75
N MET A 27 -13.56 11.41 -7.04
CA MET A 27 -14.71 11.91 -6.29
C MET A 27 -15.90 12.20 -7.21
N GLU A 28 -15.64 12.89 -8.31
CA GLU A 28 -16.64 13.29 -9.32
C GLU A 28 -17.16 12.10 -10.13
N ALA A 29 -16.36 11.04 -10.29
CA ALA A 29 -16.70 9.87 -11.09
C ALA A 29 -17.67 8.89 -10.39
N ASP A 30 -17.66 8.82 -9.04
CA ASP A 30 -18.55 7.94 -8.27
C ASP A 30 -20.03 8.34 -8.33
N ASP A 31 -20.38 9.52 -8.86
CA ASP A 31 -21.77 9.95 -9.12
C ASP A 31 -22.37 9.33 -10.41
N GLY A 32 -21.60 8.52 -11.16
CA GLY A 32 -22.05 7.80 -12.35
C GLY A 32 -22.00 6.27 -12.17
N PRO A 33 -22.80 5.49 -12.94
CA PRO A 33 -22.68 4.04 -12.91
C PRO A 33 -21.27 3.62 -13.37
N PHE A 34 -20.52 2.97 -12.47
CA PHE A 34 -19.19 2.45 -12.75
C PHE A 34 -19.31 1.41 -13.87
N ALA A 35 -18.99 1.81 -15.10
CA ALA A 35 -18.75 0.86 -16.17
C ALA A 35 -17.46 0.14 -15.81
N ALA A 36 -17.56 -1.05 -15.24
CA ALA A 36 -16.42 -1.84 -14.80
C ALA A 36 -15.39 -1.89 -15.95
N PRO A 37 -14.22 -1.24 -15.81
CA PRO A 37 -13.19 -1.40 -16.80
C PRO A 37 -12.80 -2.88 -16.76
N SER A 38 -12.99 -3.58 -17.88
CA SER A 38 -12.46 -4.92 -18.08
C SER A 38 -10.94 -4.82 -18.01
N CYS A 39 -10.39 -5.01 -16.82
CA CYS A 39 -8.95 -5.08 -16.67
C CYS A 39 -8.45 -6.31 -17.42
N ALA A 40 -7.37 -6.16 -18.19
CA ALA A 40 -6.70 -7.30 -18.82
C ALA A 40 -5.96 -8.18 -17.79
N THR A 41 -5.92 -7.75 -16.52
CA THR A 41 -5.38 -8.51 -15.39
C THR A 41 -6.51 -9.26 -14.70
N GLY A 42 -6.28 -10.53 -14.35
CA GLY A 42 -7.33 -11.45 -13.91
C GLY A 42 -7.98 -11.06 -12.58
N ALA A 43 -9.03 -11.79 -12.17
CA ALA A 43 -9.81 -11.45 -10.98
C ALA A 43 -8.98 -11.37 -9.69
N ILE A 44 -9.34 -10.50 -8.76
CA ILE A 44 -8.68 -10.41 -7.43
C ILE A 44 -8.95 -11.71 -6.64
N PRO A 45 -7.93 -12.52 -6.34
CA PRO A 45 -8.14 -13.76 -5.58
C PRO A 45 -8.38 -13.48 -4.11
N ARG A 46 -9.17 -14.34 -3.45
CA ARG A 46 -9.39 -14.29 -2.00
C ARG A 46 -8.20 -14.87 -1.24
N LYS A 47 -7.08 -14.15 -1.28
CA LYS A 47 -5.87 -14.46 -0.52
C LYS A 47 -5.59 -13.28 0.41
N LEU A 48 -5.60 -13.53 1.72
CA LEU A 48 -5.21 -12.54 2.72
C LEU A 48 -3.76 -12.79 3.11
N VAL A 49 -2.88 -11.82 2.90
CA VAL A 49 -1.48 -11.88 3.30
C VAL A 49 -1.21 -10.90 4.44
N ARG A 50 -0.54 -11.40 5.48
CA ARG A 50 -0.14 -10.64 6.66
C ARG A 50 1.28 -11.02 7.04
N TYR A 51 1.92 -10.17 7.85
CA TYR A 51 3.30 -10.37 8.21
C TYR A 51 3.62 -9.92 9.63
N TRP A 52 4.47 -10.68 10.30
CA TRP A 52 5.14 -10.29 11.53
C TRP A 52 6.49 -10.98 11.60
N HIS A 53 7.58 -10.21 11.70
CA HIS A 53 8.96 -10.70 11.53
C HIS A 53 9.31 -11.93 12.37
N ASP A 54 8.91 -11.97 13.64
CA ASP A 54 9.17 -13.07 14.58
C ASP A 54 7.85 -13.68 15.09
N LEU A 55 7.40 -14.74 14.42
CA LEU A 55 6.17 -15.44 14.79
C LEU A 55 6.26 -16.20 16.11
N GLU A 56 7.47 -16.52 16.59
CA GLU A 56 7.67 -17.20 17.88
C GLU A 56 7.54 -16.21 19.04
N ALA A 57 7.86 -14.93 18.80
CA ALA A 57 7.73 -13.83 19.75
C ALA A 57 6.62 -12.83 19.37
N LEU A 58 5.54 -13.31 18.73
CA LEU A 58 4.37 -12.48 18.42
C LEU A 58 3.70 -12.00 19.71
N PRO A 59 3.59 -10.68 19.94
CA PRO A 59 2.88 -10.16 21.12
C PRO A 59 1.39 -10.49 21.08
N ASP A 60 0.82 -10.82 22.24
CA ASP A 60 -0.61 -11.17 22.36
C ASP A 60 -1.53 -10.06 21.81
N ASP A 61 -1.21 -8.79 22.08
CA ASP A 61 -2.01 -7.65 21.64
C ASP A 61 -2.00 -7.44 20.12
N VAL A 62 -0.90 -7.77 19.45
CA VAL A 62 -0.81 -7.85 17.98
C VAL A 62 -1.53 -9.09 17.46
N GLY A 63 -1.39 -10.22 18.17
CA GLY A 63 -2.09 -11.47 17.87
C GLY A 63 -3.61 -11.30 17.86
N ASP A 64 -4.14 -10.51 18.80
CA ASP A 64 -5.56 -10.15 18.86
C ASP A 64 -6.02 -9.40 17.60
N CYS A 65 -5.25 -8.40 17.13
CA CYS A 65 -5.54 -7.69 15.88
C CYS A 65 -5.58 -8.65 14.70
N LEU A 66 -4.53 -9.46 14.53
CA LEU A 66 -4.46 -10.46 13.47
C LEU A 66 -5.65 -11.44 13.53
N SER A 67 -6.03 -11.90 14.72
CA SER A 67 -7.11 -12.88 14.88
C SER A 67 -8.47 -12.40 14.38
N SER A 68 -8.73 -11.09 14.40
CA SER A 68 -9.99 -10.49 13.94
C SER A 68 -10.29 -10.80 12.46
N TRP A 69 -9.25 -10.99 11.65
CA TRP A 69 -9.35 -11.29 10.22
C TRP A 69 -9.57 -12.78 9.93
N ASN A 70 -9.38 -13.68 10.89
CA ASN A 70 -9.46 -15.13 10.64
C ASN A 70 -10.85 -15.59 10.20
N ARG A 71 -11.91 -14.81 10.53
CA ARG A 71 -13.27 -15.04 10.04
C ARG A 71 -13.40 -15.03 8.52
N LEU A 72 -12.44 -14.43 7.81
CA LEU A 72 -12.43 -14.45 6.34
C LEU A 72 -12.17 -15.86 5.77
N ALA A 73 -11.62 -16.79 6.56
CA ALA A 73 -11.52 -18.19 6.13
C ALA A 73 -12.90 -18.81 5.84
N ASP A 74 -13.91 -18.49 6.66
CA ASP A 74 -15.29 -18.94 6.46
C ASP A 74 -15.92 -18.32 5.20
N GLU A 75 -15.34 -17.22 4.71
CA GLU A 75 -15.70 -16.52 3.48
C GLU A 75 -14.86 -16.99 2.27
N GLY A 76 -14.09 -18.07 2.44
CA GLY A 76 -13.31 -18.69 1.38
C GLY A 76 -11.97 -18.01 1.11
N PHE A 77 -11.43 -17.24 2.05
CA PHE A 77 -10.06 -16.72 1.93
C PHE A 77 -9.01 -17.77 2.28
N GLU A 78 -7.97 -17.84 1.46
CA GLU A 78 -6.71 -18.45 1.84
C GLU A 78 -5.92 -17.45 2.70
N LEU A 79 -5.63 -17.83 3.95
CA LEU A 79 -4.94 -16.96 4.91
C LEU A 79 -3.45 -17.29 4.94
N HIS A 80 -2.62 -16.29 4.62
CA HIS A 80 -1.17 -16.38 4.68
C HIS A 80 -0.63 -15.48 5.79
N MET A 81 0.18 -16.07 6.68
CA MET A 81 0.95 -15.35 7.69
C MET A 81 2.42 -15.64 7.48
N PHE A 82 3.23 -14.59 7.29
CA PHE A 82 4.67 -14.71 7.09
C PHE A 82 5.44 -14.13 8.28
N GLY A 83 6.50 -14.83 8.68
CA GLY A 83 7.64 -14.24 9.38
C GLY A 83 8.89 -14.18 8.49
N ASP A 84 9.99 -13.67 9.03
CA ASP A 84 11.24 -13.39 8.28
C ASP A 84 11.71 -14.60 7.45
N ALA A 85 11.78 -15.78 8.08
CA ALA A 85 12.25 -17.00 7.41
C ALA A 85 11.33 -17.43 6.26
N SER A 86 10.01 -17.47 6.50
CA SER A 86 9.02 -17.85 5.48
C SER A 86 8.93 -16.82 4.35
N ALA A 87 9.06 -15.53 4.68
CA ALA A 87 9.05 -14.44 3.71
C ALA A 87 10.28 -14.52 2.79
N ALA A 88 11.48 -14.71 3.36
CA ALA A 88 12.71 -14.90 2.60
C ALA A 88 12.63 -16.11 1.66
N ALA A 89 12.12 -17.25 2.17
CA ALA A 89 11.94 -18.46 1.37
C ALA A 89 10.95 -18.25 0.22
N TYR A 90 9.83 -17.59 0.47
CA TYR A 90 8.84 -17.25 -0.56
C TYR A 90 9.43 -16.33 -1.63
N VAL A 91 10.07 -15.23 -1.22
CA VAL A 91 10.68 -14.28 -2.16
C VAL A 91 11.75 -14.96 -3.01
N ALA A 92 12.61 -15.80 -2.43
CA ALA A 92 13.62 -16.54 -3.19
C ALA A 92 13.00 -17.52 -4.19
N ALA A 93 11.95 -18.24 -3.80
CA ALA A 93 11.28 -19.20 -4.67
C ALA A 93 10.53 -18.53 -5.84
N VAL A 94 9.93 -17.36 -5.60
CA VAL A 94 9.03 -16.70 -6.55
C VAL A 94 9.71 -15.63 -7.40
N HIS A 95 10.62 -14.84 -6.80
CA HIS A 95 11.29 -13.70 -7.43
C HIS A 95 12.78 -13.94 -7.69
N GLY A 96 13.25 -15.16 -7.42
CA GLY A 96 14.61 -15.60 -7.70
C GLY A 96 15.69 -14.87 -6.90
N GLU A 97 16.94 -15.03 -7.34
CA GLU A 97 18.12 -14.51 -6.65
C GLU A 97 18.09 -12.98 -6.49
N ARG A 98 17.59 -12.25 -7.51
CA ARG A 98 17.52 -10.78 -7.46
C ARG A 98 16.55 -10.30 -6.40
N GLY A 99 15.36 -10.91 -6.30
CA GLY A 99 14.38 -10.59 -5.26
C GLY A 99 14.90 -10.96 -3.87
N ALA A 100 15.51 -12.14 -3.73
CA ALA A 100 16.11 -12.57 -2.46
C ALA A 100 17.23 -11.62 -1.98
N ALA A 101 18.08 -11.17 -2.91
CA ALA A 101 19.15 -10.23 -2.63
C ALA A 101 18.63 -8.83 -2.27
N ALA A 102 17.49 -8.41 -2.80
CA ALA A 102 16.84 -7.16 -2.39
C ALA A 102 16.22 -7.30 -0.99
N PHE A 103 15.46 -8.37 -0.74
CA PHE A 103 14.84 -8.64 0.56
C PHE A 103 15.87 -8.71 1.70
N SER A 104 17.04 -9.31 1.46
CA SER A 104 18.12 -9.40 2.47
C SER A 104 18.75 -8.04 2.80
N ARG A 105 18.55 -7.02 1.97
CA ARG A 105 19.00 -5.64 2.22
C ARG A 105 17.95 -4.77 2.93
N CYS A 106 16.75 -5.30 3.16
CA CYS A 106 15.76 -4.63 3.99
C CYS A 106 16.22 -4.63 5.46
N GLY A 107 16.68 -3.47 5.93
CA GLY A 107 17.33 -3.32 7.24
C GLY A 107 16.40 -3.45 8.45
N HIS A 108 15.08 -3.34 8.25
CA HIS A 108 14.09 -3.32 9.33
C HIS A 108 12.87 -4.20 8.99
N PRO A 109 12.21 -4.83 9.99
CA PRO A 109 10.95 -5.56 9.80
C PRO A 109 9.90 -4.86 8.93
N ALA A 110 9.71 -3.55 9.13
CA ALA A 110 8.82 -2.72 8.31
C ALA A 110 9.18 -2.76 6.81
N MET A 111 10.46 -2.59 6.47
CA MET A 111 10.91 -2.67 5.07
C MET A 111 10.75 -4.06 4.47
N ARG A 112 10.99 -5.10 5.28
CA ARG A 112 10.78 -6.50 4.86
C ARG A 112 9.30 -6.75 4.55
N CYS A 113 8.42 -6.26 5.40
CA CYS A 113 6.98 -6.33 5.22
C CYS A 113 6.50 -5.59 3.95
N ASP A 114 6.97 -4.36 3.75
CA ASP A 114 6.69 -3.54 2.58
C ASP A 114 7.15 -4.22 1.27
N TYR A 115 8.35 -4.80 1.27
CA TYR A 115 8.84 -5.51 0.10
C TYR A 115 8.06 -6.81 -0.15
N LEU A 116 7.77 -7.56 0.92
CA LEU A 116 7.00 -8.80 0.84
C LEU A 116 5.59 -8.57 0.28
N ARG A 117 4.87 -7.53 0.73
CA ARG A 117 3.51 -7.25 0.23
C ARG A 117 3.51 -6.95 -1.26
N LEU A 118 4.51 -6.22 -1.77
CA LEU A 118 4.68 -5.99 -3.21
C LEU A 118 4.99 -7.30 -3.95
N CYS A 119 5.91 -8.13 -3.43
CA CYS A 119 6.23 -9.43 -3.99
C CYS A 119 5.02 -10.37 -4.07
N PHE A 120 4.22 -10.43 -3.00
CA PHE A 120 3.06 -11.30 -2.91
C PHE A 120 1.95 -10.81 -3.83
N ILE A 121 1.51 -9.56 -3.67
CA ILE A 121 0.41 -8.99 -4.45
C ILE A 121 0.74 -8.94 -5.95
N PHE A 122 1.99 -8.68 -6.35
CA PHE A 122 2.36 -8.74 -7.76
C PHE A 122 2.20 -10.15 -8.36
N LYS A 123 2.65 -11.18 -7.63
CA LYS A 123 2.65 -12.54 -8.14
C LYS A 123 1.27 -13.19 -8.08
N GLU A 124 0.67 -13.10 -6.90
CA GLU A 124 -0.50 -13.87 -6.51
C GLU A 124 -1.77 -13.03 -6.59
N GLY A 125 -1.68 -11.70 -6.53
CA GLY A 125 -2.82 -10.83 -6.25
C GLY A 125 -3.33 -11.02 -4.82
N GLY A 126 -4.48 -10.43 -4.54
CA GLY A 126 -5.22 -10.62 -3.30
C GLY A 126 -5.22 -9.37 -2.44
N PHE A 127 -5.10 -9.56 -1.13
CA PHE A 127 -5.36 -8.54 -0.12
C PHE A 127 -4.30 -8.60 0.98
N TYR A 128 -3.59 -7.50 1.18
CA TYR A 128 -2.68 -7.30 2.31
C TYR A 128 -3.32 -6.36 3.35
N VAL A 129 -3.10 -6.66 4.63
CA VAL A 129 -3.45 -5.80 5.79
C VAL A 129 -2.29 -5.78 6.80
N ASP A 130 -2.07 -4.65 7.49
CA ASP A 130 -1.08 -4.56 8.55
C ASP A 130 -1.49 -5.36 9.80
N ALA A 131 -0.48 -5.74 10.60
CA ALA A 131 -0.67 -6.60 11.77
C ALA A 131 -1.34 -5.89 12.95
N ASP A 132 -1.40 -4.56 12.93
CA ASP A 132 -2.06 -3.72 13.93
C ASP A 132 -3.49 -3.30 13.53
N ASP A 133 -3.94 -3.64 12.33
CA ASP A 133 -5.31 -3.41 11.88
C ASP A 133 -6.28 -4.47 12.41
N VAL A 134 -7.42 -4.01 12.91
CA VAL A 134 -8.52 -4.85 13.41
C VAL A 134 -9.68 -4.80 12.41
N LEU A 135 -10.16 -5.94 11.95
CA LEU A 135 -11.37 -6.03 11.13
C LEU A 135 -12.61 -5.72 11.98
N ILE A 136 -13.32 -4.64 11.65
CA ILE A 136 -14.50 -4.16 12.40
C ILE A 136 -15.81 -4.19 11.60
N GLY A 137 -15.74 -4.27 10.28
CA GLY A 137 -16.92 -4.23 9.40
C GLY A 137 -16.94 -5.30 8.32
N ASP A 138 -18.06 -5.41 7.61
CA ASP A 138 -18.26 -6.35 6.49
C ASP A 138 -18.11 -5.69 5.10
N SER A 139 -17.86 -4.38 5.05
CA SER A 139 -17.67 -3.63 3.80
C SER A 139 -16.39 -4.02 3.04
N TRP A 140 -15.56 -4.92 3.59
CA TRP A 140 -14.46 -5.55 2.86
C TRP A 140 -14.92 -6.26 1.59
N ARG A 141 -16.20 -6.67 1.50
CA ARG A 141 -16.78 -7.29 0.31
C ARG A 141 -16.70 -6.37 -0.91
N ASP A 142 -16.82 -5.07 -0.70
CA ASP A 142 -16.77 -4.07 -1.77
C ASP A 142 -15.37 -3.93 -2.39
N LEU A 143 -14.32 -4.33 -1.65
CA LEU A 143 -12.94 -4.37 -2.17
C LEU A 143 -12.79 -5.36 -3.33
N PHE A 144 -13.69 -6.35 -3.42
CA PHE A 144 -13.72 -7.41 -4.42
C PHE A 144 -14.89 -7.27 -5.41
N ALA A 145 -15.55 -6.11 -5.43
CA ALA A 145 -16.67 -5.85 -6.36
C ALA A 145 -16.20 -5.70 -7.82
N ASP A 146 -14.94 -5.33 -8.02
CA ASP A 146 -14.28 -5.21 -9.32
C ASP A 146 -12.78 -5.53 -9.20
N ASP A 147 -12.10 -5.61 -10.34
CA ASP A 147 -10.71 -6.03 -10.43
C ASP A 147 -9.70 -4.87 -10.42
N THR A 148 -10.11 -3.67 -10.01
CA THR A 148 -9.19 -2.53 -9.90
C THR A 148 -8.28 -2.63 -8.68
N LEU A 149 -7.07 -2.05 -8.75
CA LEU A 149 -6.21 -1.88 -7.57
C LEU A 149 -6.88 -0.95 -6.55
N LYS A 150 -7.03 -1.37 -5.30
CA LYS A 150 -7.58 -0.54 -4.21
C LYS A 150 -6.45 0.03 -3.35
N LEU A 151 -6.52 1.34 -3.11
CA LEU A 151 -5.52 2.08 -2.32
C LEU A 151 -6.20 3.07 -1.38
N GLN A 152 -5.71 3.21 -0.16
CA GLN A 152 -6.18 4.25 0.75
C GLN A 152 -5.44 5.56 0.47
N PRO A 153 -6.13 6.68 0.14
CA PRO A 153 -5.50 7.98 0.05
C PRO A 153 -5.21 8.51 1.47
N LEU A 154 -4.07 9.17 1.61
CA LEU A 154 -3.61 9.77 2.86
C LEU A 154 -3.21 11.22 2.61
N CYS A 155 -3.33 12.04 3.65
CA CYS A 155 -2.86 13.41 3.63
C CYS A 155 -2.19 13.77 4.96
N TYR A 156 -0.93 14.18 4.88
CA TYR A 156 -0.20 14.72 6.04
C TYR A 156 -0.27 16.25 6.03
N ASP A 157 -0.67 16.84 7.15
CA ASP A 157 -0.67 18.29 7.38
C ASP A 157 0.67 18.69 8.00
N ILE A 158 1.52 19.36 7.23
CA ILE A 158 2.89 19.70 7.65
C ILE A 158 2.88 20.69 8.82
N PRO A 159 2.09 21.79 8.80
CA PRO A 159 1.99 22.69 9.95
C PRO A 159 1.50 22.03 11.24
N ALA A 160 0.50 21.16 11.15
CA ALA A 160 -0.07 20.49 12.33
C ALA A 160 0.77 19.29 12.80
N GLY A 161 1.58 18.71 11.93
CA GLY A 161 2.42 17.55 12.23
C GLY A 161 1.62 16.25 12.37
N GLU A 162 0.48 16.15 11.69
CA GLU A 162 -0.47 15.04 11.86
C GLU A 162 -1.12 14.61 10.53
N MET A 163 -1.68 13.40 10.54
CA MET A 163 -2.51 12.90 9.45
C MET A 163 -3.89 13.53 9.52
N LEU A 164 -4.42 13.99 8.38
CA LEU A 164 -5.81 14.39 8.29
C LEU A 164 -6.74 13.17 8.39
N PRO A 165 -7.94 13.33 8.98
CA PRO A 165 -9.00 12.33 8.92
C PRO A 165 -9.34 11.96 7.48
N THR A 166 -9.59 10.67 7.21
CA THR A 166 -9.89 10.15 5.86
C THR A 166 -11.02 10.94 5.16
N ALA A 167 -12.09 11.27 5.90
CA ALA A 167 -13.23 12.02 5.38
C ALA A 167 -12.86 13.42 4.86
N ASP A 168 -11.90 14.09 5.49
CA ASP A 168 -11.52 15.46 5.15
C ASP A 168 -10.70 15.52 3.87
N ILE A 169 -10.00 14.42 3.53
CA ILE A 169 -9.22 14.30 2.28
C ILE A 169 -10.10 14.49 1.05
N TRP A 170 -11.40 14.22 1.13
CA TRP A 170 -12.33 14.32 0.00
C TRP A 170 -12.97 15.70 -0.15
N GLN A 171 -12.78 16.63 0.79
CA GLN A 171 -13.36 17.97 0.69
C GLN A 171 -12.74 18.76 -0.46
N ALA A 172 -13.52 19.18 -1.46
CA ALA A 172 -13.01 19.83 -2.67
C ALA A 172 -12.25 21.15 -2.38
N ASP A 173 -12.65 21.87 -1.33
CA ASP A 173 -12.10 23.14 -0.89
C ASP A 173 -10.88 22.99 0.05
N LEU A 174 -10.48 21.77 0.42
CA LEU A 174 -9.28 21.52 1.21
C LEU A 174 -8.04 22.09 0.50
N PRO A 175 -7.31 23.06 1.12
CA PRO A 175 -6.15 23.68 0.50
C PRO A 175 -4.98 22.69 0.35
N GLY A 176 -4.31 22.72 -0.80
CA GLY A 176 -3.14 21.85 -1.04
C GLY A 176 -1.83 22.34 -0.42
N ALA A 177 -1.70 23.64 -0.13
CA ALA A 177 -0.47 24.20 0.41
C ALA A 177 -0.20 23.72 1.84
N GLY A 178 1.06 23.35 2.13
CA GLY A 178 1.45 22.82 3.43
C GLY A 178 0.98 21.38 3.70
N ARG A 179 0.58 20.65 2.65
CA ARG A 179 0.07 19.28 2.76
C ARG A 179 0.74 18.33 1.78
N VAL A 180 0.89 17.08 2.21
CA VAL A 180 1.41 16.00 1.37
C VAL A 180 0.30 14.97 1.16
N PHE A 181 -0.22 14.90 -0.06
CA PHE A 181 -1.16 13.87 -0.49
C PHE A 181 -0.40 12.69 -1.09
N TYR A 182 -0.71 11.49 -0.61
CA TYR A 182 -0.07 10.26 -1.05
C TYR A 182 -1.03 9.09 -0.87
N VAL A 183 -0.62 7.88 -1.26
CA VAL A 183 -1.39 6.68 -0.97
C VAL A 183 -0.68 5.84 0.05
N ASN A 184 -1.44 5.26 0.98
CA ASN A 184 -0.92 4.26 1.89
C ASN A 184 -0.49 3.02 1.09
N ASN A 185 0.41 2.22 1.66
CA ASN A 185 0.71 0.88 1.17
C ASN A 185 -0.01 -0.21 1.97
N ASP A 186 -0.96 0.19 2.82
CA ASP A 186 -1.90 -0.65 3.57
C ASP A 186 -3.30 0.01 3.60
N PRO A 187 -4.40 -0.70 3.36
CA PRO A 187 -4.44 -2.02 2.73
C PRO A 187 -3.88 -1.97 1.31
N LEU A 188 -3.54 -3.14 0.79
CA LEU A 188 -3.18 -3.29 -0.62
C LEU A 188 -3.98 -4.43 -1.23
N VAL A 189 -4.96 -4.08 -2.09
CA VAL A 189 -5.83 -5.06 -2.76
C VAL A 189 -5.65 -4.95 -4.25
N ALA A 190 -5.22 -6.01 -4.93
CA ALA A 190 -4.98 -5.94 -6.37
C ALA A 190 -5.12 -7.30 -7.07
N PRO A 191 -5.43 -7.29 -8.38
CA PRO A 191 -5.26 -8.47 -9.21
C PRO A 191 -3.76 -8.79 -9.37
N PRO A 192 -3.41 -10.05 -9.69
CA PRO A 192 -2.03 -10.41 -9.99
C PRO A 192 -1.53 -9.64 -11.22
N GLY A 193 -0.27 -9.20 -11.16
CA GLY A 193 0.41 -8.58 -12.29
C GLY A 193 0.13 -7.08 -12.51
N HIS A 194 -0.62 -6.42 -11.60
CA HIS A 194 -1.02 -5.02 -11.74
C HIS A 194 0.19 -4.08 -12.00
N PRO A 195 0.13 -3.16 -13.00
CA PRO A 195 1.28 -2.35 -13.41
C PRO A 195 1.90 -1.48 -12.30
N VAL A 196 1.06 -0.88 -11.45
CA VAL A 196 1.54 -0.09 -10.30
C VAL A 196 2.38 -0.93 -9.33
N ILE A 197 1.93 -2.15 -9.02
CA ILE A 197 2.62 -3.04 -8.08
C ILE A 197 3.94 -3.54 -8.68
N ARG A 198 3.93 -3.86 -9.98
CA ARG A 198 5.15 -4.21 -10.72
C ARG A 198 6.19 -3.09 -10.61
N ARG A 199 5.79 -1.86 -10.94
CA ARG A 199 6.67 -0.70 -10.94
C ARG A 199 7.19 -0.40 -9.54
N ALA A 200 6.34 -0.45 -8.52
CA ALA A 200 6.77 -0.29 -7.13
C ALA A 200 7.77 -1.38 -6.71
N LEU A 201 7.54 -2.64 -7.07
CA LEU A 201 8.45 -3.75 -6.77
C LEU A 201 9.81 -3.59 -7.48
N GLU A 202 9.82 -3.22 -8.76
CA GLU A 202 11.03 -2.95 -9.53
C GLU A 202 11.83 -1.80 -8.92
N ASN A 203 11.17 -0.68 -8.63
CA ASN A 203 11.78 0.49 -7.98
C ASN A 203 12.41 0.13 -6.62
N ALA A 204 11.68 -0.60 -5.77
CA ALA A 204 12.18 -1.03 -4.48
C ALA A 204 13.40 -1.94 -4.63
N THR A 205 13.32 -2.91 -5.55
CA THR A 205 14.42 -3.84 -5.87
C THR A 205 15.66 -3.08 -6.31
N ASP A 206 15.52 -2.13 -7.24
CA ASP A 206 16.65 -1.34 -7.72
C ASP A 206 17.26 -0.47 -6.63
N LYS A 207 16.44 0.25 -5.85
CA LYS A 207 16.91 1.07 -4.74
C LYS A 207 17.68 0.26 -3.70
N LEU A 208 17.16 -0.91 -3.31
CA LEU A 208 17.83 -1.84 -2.39
C LEU A 208 19.16 -2.35 -2.98
N LEU A 209 19.20 -2.64 -4.28
CA LEU A 209 20.37 -3.21 -4.93
C LEU A 209 21.46 -2.18 -5.32
N ASN A 210 21.14 -0.90 -5.43
CA ASN A 210 22.03 0.15 -5.95
C ASN A 210 23.14 0.64 -4.99
N GLY A 211 23.30 0.04 -3.81
CA GLY A 211 24.50 0.20 -2.96
C GLY A 211 24.75 1.63 -2.44
N GLY A 212 23.73 2.48 -2.48
CA GLY A 212 23.77 3.86 -1.97
C GLY A 212 23.73 3.93 -0.43
N PRO A 213 23.47 5.12 0.14
CA PRO A 213 23.23 5.26 1.57
C PRO A 213 22.09 4.36 2.05
N ALA A 214 22.00 4.14 3.36
CA ALA A 214 20.94 3.32 3.95
C ALA A 214 19.57 3.77 3.41
N PRO A 215 18.79 2.86 2.80
CA PRO A 215 17.54 3.22 2.15
C PRO A 215 16.53 3.74 3.17
N GLU A 216 15.97 4.93 2.89
CA GLU A 216 14.88 5.49 3.68
C GLU A 216 13.59 4.70 3.39
N ILE A 217 12.84 4.33 4.43
CA ILE A 217 11.77 3.34 4.36
C ILE A 217 10.65 3.81 3.40
N GLN A 218 10.13 5.02 3.58
CA GLN A 218 8.99 5.56 2.83
C GLN A 218 9.24 5.56 1.33
N SER A 219 10.39 6.07 0.90
CA SER A 219 10.76 6.25 -0.50
C SER A 219 11.32 4.99 -1.16
N THR A 220 11.73 3.99 -0.39
CA THR A 220 12.30 2.73 -0.91
C THR A 220 11.24 1.65 -1.03
N THR A 221 10.65 1.24 0.09
CA THR A 221 9.72 0.10 0.15
C THR A 221 8.30 0.55 0.52
N GLY A 222 8.18 1.67 1.23
CA GLY A 222 6.95 2.16 1.82
C GLY A 222 6.02 2.96 0.89
N PRO A 223 5.06 3.70 1.48
CA PRO A 223 4.04 4.50 0.79
C PRO A 223 4.57 5.46 -0.28
N GLY A 224 5.71 6.11 -0.04
CA GLY A 224 6.32 7.04 -0.99
C GLY A 224 6.68 6.37 -2.33
N ASN A 225 7.25 5.17 -2.29
CA ASN A 225 7.56 4.40 -3.49
C ASN A 225 6.30 3.99 -4.27
N LEU A 226 5.28 3.50 -3.56
CA LEU A 226 4.00 3.12 -4.16
C LEU A 226 3.30 4.32 -4.80
N THR A 227 3.35 5.47 -4.13
CA THR A 227 2.78 6.73 -4.61
C THR A 227 3.47 7.20 -5.90
N SER A 228 4.80 7.14 -5.97
CA SER A 228 5.51 7.46 -7.22
C SER A 228 5.14 6.50 -8.36
N ALA A 229 5.05 5.20 -8.07
CA ALA A 229 4.65 4.21 -9.07
C ALA A 229 3.22 4.45 -9.59
N LEU A 230 2.29 4.79 -8.69
CA LEU A 230 0.92 5.16 -9.05
C LEU A 230 0.88 6.43 -9.90
N ALA A 231 1.61 7.47 -9.52
CA ALA A 231 1.61 8.74 -10.23
C ALA A 231 2.04 8.58 -11.69
N VAL A 232 3.10 7.80 -11.95
CA VAL A 232 3.56 7.50 -13.32
C VAL A 232 2.49 6.74 -14.11
N HIS A 233 1.94 5.67 -13.53
CA HIS A 233 0.93 4.84 -14.21
C HIS A 233 -0.36 5.62 -14.52
N ALA A 234 -0.85 6.40 -13.56
CA ALA A 234 -2.02 7.24 -13.76
C ALA A 234 -1.80 8.30 -14.84
N ARG A 235 -0.58 8.86 -14.93
CA ARG A 235 -0.22 9.79 -16.00
C ARG A 235 -0.18 9.09 -17.38
N GLU A 236 0.36 7.88 -17.45
CA GLU A 236 0.36 7.05 -18.68
C GLU A 236 -1.07 6.74 -19.15
N LEU A 237 -1.99 6.43 -18.24
CA LEU A 237 -3.41 6.22 -18.53
C LEU A 237 -4.08 7.51 -19.04
N GLN A 238 -3.86 8.65 -18.38
CA GLN A 238 -4.38 9.94 -18.83
C GLN A 238 -3.88 10.33 -20.23
N LEU A 239 -2.60 10.11 -20.52
CA LEU A 239 -2.01 10.41 -21.84
C LEU A 239 -2.55 9.51 -22.95
N SER A 240 -2.89 8.25 -22.63
CA SER A 240 -3.48 7.30 -23.58
C SER A 240 -5.01 7.40 -23.68
N GLY A 241 -5.66 8.18 -22.81
CA GLY A 241 -7.11 8.26 -22.72
C GLY A 241 -7.77 6.98 -22.18
N ALA A 242 -7.00 6.12 -21.52
CA ALA A 242 -7.51 4.90 -20.90
C ALA A 242 -8.17 5.21 -19.53
N PRO A 243 -9.19 4.43 -19.13
CA PRO A 243 -9.77 4.55 -17.80
C PRO A 243 -8.76 4.14 -16.72
N PHE A 244 -8.94 4.65 -15.49
CA PHE A 244 -8.16 4.17 -14.36
C PHE A 244 -8.50 2.72 -14.03
N ASP A 245 -7.45 1.91 -13.82
CA ASP A 245 -7.51 0.52 -13.35
C ASP A 245 -7.27 0.41 -11.83
N PHE A 246 -7.37 1.54 -11.11
CA PHE A 246 -7.25 1.65 -9.67
C PHE A 246 -8.35 2.55 -9.08
N ARG A 247 -8.67 2.35 -7.81
CA ARG A 247 -9.66 3.10 -7.04
C ARG A 247 -9.12 3.50 -5.68
N PHE A 248 -9.45 4.72 -5.25
CA PHE A 248 -9.18 5.18 -3.90
C PHE A 248 -10.30 4.81 -2.93
N LEU A 249 -9.93 4.27 -1.78
CA LEU A 249 -10.84 3.87 -0.72
C LEU A 249 -11.30 5.10 0.07
N ARG A 250 -12.62 5.30 0.15
CA ARG A 250 -13.22 6.37 0.97
C ARG A 250 -13.39 5.96 2.43
N ASP A 251 -13.79 4.72 2.64
CA ASP A 251 -14.33 4.24 3.92
C ASP A 251 -13.51 3.07 4.46
N TRP A 252 -12.17 3.13 4.37
CA TRP A 252 -11.32 2.10 5.00
C TRP A 252 -11.59 1.97 6.50
N ASP A 253 -11.86 3.11 7.16
CA ASP A 253 -12.19 3.19 8.59
C ASP A 253 -13.53 2.52 8.94
N ALA A 254 -14.36 2.16 7.94
CA ALA A 254 -15.56 1.34 8.14
C ALA A 254 -15.28 -0.17 8.02
N ILE A 255 -14.11 -0.54 7.48
CA ILE A 255 -13.66 -1.93 7.30
C ILE A 255 -12.73 -2.32 8.43
N ALA A 256 -11.70 -1.52 8.68
CA ALA A 256 -10.67 -1.79 9.67
C ALA A 256 -10.33 -0.57 10.52
N GLU A 257 -9.82 -0.82 11.73
CA GLU A 257 -9.28 0.19 12.63
C GLU A 257 -7.84 -0.15 12.97
N MET A 258 -6.92 0.81 12.75
CA MET A 258 -5.53 0.70 13.21
C MET A 258 -5.47 0.84 14.72
N ARG A 259 -5.11 -0.24 15.42
CA ARG A 259 -4.93 -0.21 16.87
C ARG A 259 -3.59 0.44 17.22
N TRP A 260 -3.64 1.69 17.65
CA TRP A 260 -2.41 2.43 17.98
C TRP A 260 -1.72 1.96 19.27
N ALA A 261 -2.49 1.61 20.30
CA ALA A 261 -1.97 1.27 21.62
C ALA A 261 -1.48 -0.19 21.69
N LEU A 262 -0.38 -0.50 21.01
CA LEU A 262 0.24 -1.82 20.98
C LEU A 262 1.65 -1.81 21.58
N SER A 263 2.01 -2.91 22.23
CA SER A 263 3.25 -3.08 23.00
C SER A 263 4.52 -2.80 22.19
N TYR A 264 4.55 -3.21 20.92
CA TYR A 264 5.71 -3.01 20.04
C TYR A 264 5.95 -1.55 19.65
N ARG A 265 4.97 -0.66 19.82
CA ARG A 265 5.11 0.76 19.46
C ARG A 265 6.15 1.49 20.32
N ALA A 266 6.44 0.95 21.51
CA ALA A 266 7.37 1.52 22.49
C ALA A 266 8.83 1.09 22.29
N ASP A 267 9.15 0.19 21.36
CA ASP A 267 10.51 -0.33 21.16
C ASP A 267 10.95 -0.30 19.68
N GLU A 268 12.13 -0.88 19.41
CA GLU A 268 12.77 -0.86 18.09
C GLU A 268 12.01 -1.61 17.00
N ARG A 269 10.99 -2.42 17.33
CA ARG A 269 10.11 -3.04 16.33
C ARG A 269 9.27 -2.00 15.59
N ASN A 270 9.01 -0.85 16.23
CA ASN A 270 8.47 0.33 15.56
C ASN A 270 9.61 1.12 14.93
N TRP A 271 9.65 1.11 13.60
CA TRP A 271 10.72 1.73 12.82
C TRP A 271 10.95 3.22 13.14
N ARG A 272 9.91 3.93 13.61
CA ARG A 272 10.00 5.34 14.00
C ARG A 272 10.96 5.58 15.18
N ASN A 273 11.13 4.57 16.04
CA ASN A 273 12.07 4.62 17.16
C ASN A 273 13.53 4.38 16.72
N VAL A 274 13.75 3.91 15.49
CA VAL A 274 15.08 3.59 14.93
C VAL A 274 15.53 4.66 13.94
N TYR A 275 14.65 5.11 13.05
CA TYR A 275 14.98 6.00 11.94
C TYR A 275 14.47 7.44 12.12
N GLY A 276 13.62 7.69 13.12
CA GLY A 276 12.92 8.97 13.28
C GLY A 276 11.70 9.10 12.37
N CYS A 277 10.93 10.18 12.57
CA CYS A 277 9.87 10.64 11.68
C CYS A 277 10.34 11.88 10.93
#